data_AF-A0A960KRT6-F1
#
_entry.id   AF-A0A960KRT6-F1
#
_cell.length_a   1.000
_cell.length_b   1.000
_cell.length_c   1.000
_cell.angle_alpha   90.00
_cell.angle_beta   90.00
_cell.angle_gamma   90.00
#
_symmetry.space_group_name_H-M   'P 1'
#
loop_
_entity.id
_entity.type
_entity.pdbx_description
1 polymer ?
#
loop_
_entity_poly.entity_id
_entity_poly.type
_entity_poly.pdbx_seq_one_letter_code
_entity_poly.pdbx_strand_id
1 'polypeptide(L)'
;MAKPTTRQVSRGFARGRFLPGMLLFGLLVATLPLRAAVLHVDAKADPGGDGANWSSACADLRVALDRATSGDELHVAAGVYRPGRSGEREASFELKDGVSVFGGYAGLTDPDAPRNPSVYVTWLSGDLGANDLTGGTAHREDNSHHVLQARNVKGVRLDGLHIRGGQAELYPDHKSGAALLAENAELELSNCVFVDNFAFNQGGAVYLVNCDAVLNDCRFEENRTEGFGGALASEDSGCRLQACQFFGNRAVGGGGNAVDAWKSSLSFIDCEMDGADDQTVQLLSCQDIQLSTTR
;
A
#
# COMPACT_ATOMS: atom_id res chain seq x y z
N MET A 1 -63.85 -53.32 -73.22
CA MET A 1 -62.49 -53.72 -72.78
C MET A 1 -62.23 -53.11 -71.42
N ALA A 2 -61.67 -53.90 -70.50
CA ALA A 2 -61.87 -53.90 -69.05
C ALA A 2 -61.22 -52.71 -68.28
N LYS A 3 -61.95 -52.04 -67.35
CA LYS A 3 -61.97 -52.20 -65.85
C LYS A 3 -60.93 -51.33 -65.11
N PRO A 4 -61.05 -51.03 -63.80
CA PRO A 4 -62.17 -51.24 -62.85
C PRO A 4 -62.53 -50.01 -61.97
N THR A 5 -63.71 -50.07 -61.36
CA THR A 5 -64.16 -49.26 -60.21
C THR A 5 -63.63 -49.84 -58.89
N THR A 6 -63.19 -48.99 -57.95
CA THR A 6 -62.96 -49.39 -56.55
C THR A 6 -63.39 -48.28 -55.59
N ARG A 7 -64.24 -48.66 -54.63
CA ARG A 7 -64.82 -47.84 -53.55
C ARG A 7 -63.75 -47.30 -52.61
N GLN A 8 -63.80 -46.02 -52.27
CA GLN A 8 -63.12 -45.47 -51.09
C GLN A 8 -63.99 -45.65 -49.84
N VAL A 9 -63.39 -46.23 -48.79
CA VAL A 9 -63.92 -46.31 -47.42
C VAL A 9 -63.09 -45.36 -46.57
N SER A 10 -63.76 -44.41 -45.92
CA SER A 10 -63.18 -43.44 -44.98
C SER A 10 -63.18 -43.97 -43.54
N ARG A 11 -62.03 -44.07 -42.86
CA ARG A 11 -61.94 -44.09 -41.38
C ARG A 11 -60.56 -43.65 -40.85
N GLY A 12 -60.60 -42.80 -39.83
CA GLY A 12 -59.60 -42.67 -38.73
C GLY A 12 -58.47 -41.65 -38.95
N PHE A 13 -57.86 -41.02 -37.95
CA PHE A 13 -58.06 -40.97 -36.49
C PHE A 13 -57.20 -39.79 -35.94
N ALA A 14 -57.61 -39.23 -34.79
CA ALA A 14 -56.84 -38.52 -33.75
C ALA A 14 -55.89 -37.34 -34.10
N ARG A 15 -56.20 -36.18 -33.50
CA ARG A 15 -55.32 -35.00 -33.32
C ARG A 15 -54.26 -35.27 -32.24
N GLY A 16 -52.98 -35.25 -32.60
CA GLY A 16 -51.86 -35.19 -31.65
C GLY A 16 -51.58 -33.76 -31.21
N ARG A 17 -51.54 -33.53 -29.89
CA ARG A 17 -51.07 -32.27 -29.28
C ARG A 17 -49.54 -32.33 -29.19
N PHE A 18 -48.85 -31.45 -29.92
CA PHE A 18 -47.41 -31.22 -29.73
C PHE A 18 -47.22 -30.22 -28.58
N LEU A 19 -46.49 -30.61 -27.52
CA LEU A 19 -45.91 -29.66 -26.56
C LEU A 19 -44.55 -29.19 -27.11
N PRO A 20 -44.21 -27.89 -27.07
CA PRO A 20 -42.84 -27.45 -27.28
C PRO A 20 -42.04 -27.65 -25.98
N GLY A 21 -41.02 -28.50 -26.04
CA GLY A 21 -40.04 -28.65 -24.96
C GLY A 21 -39.14 -27.43 -24.90
N MET A 22 -39.22 -26.67 -23.80
CA MET A 22 -38.34 -25.55 -23.51
C MET A 22 -37.01 -26.11 -23.00
N LEU A 23 -35.99 -26.12 -23.86
CA LEU A 23 -34.61 -26.45 -23.47
C LEU A 23 -34.07 -25.33 -22.59
N LEU A 24 -34.04 -25.57 -21.29
CA LEU A 24 -33.41 -24.70 -20.30
C LEU A 24 -31.88 -24.88 -20.43
N PHE A 25 -31.20 -23.95 -21.10
CA PHE A 25 -29.74 -23.84 -21.00
C PHE A 25 -29.40 -23.37 -19.58
N GLY A 26 -29.06 -24.30 -18.69
CA GLY A 26 -28.50 -23.97 -17.39
C GLY A 26 -27.15 -23.29 -17.61
N LEU A 27 -27.07 -21.98 -17.36
CA LEU A 27 -25.81 -21.26 -17.29
C LEU A 27 -25.02 -21.80 -16.09
N LEU A 28 -24.06 -22.68 -16.35
CA LEU A 28 -23.12 -23.14 -15.34
C LEU A 28 -22.21 -21.96 -14.98
N VAL A 29 -22.59 -21.19 -13.97
CA VAL A 29 -21.68 -20.22 -13.34
C VAL A 29 -20.69 -21.03 -12.53
N ALA A 30 -19.53 -21.32 -13.13
CA ALA A 30 -18.40 -21.87 -12.40
C ALA A 30 -17.92 -20.81 -11.40
N THR A 31 -18.26 -20.99 -10.13
CA THR A 31 -17.62 -20.24 -9.04
C THR A 31 -16.20 -20.79 -8.89
N LEU A 32 -15.26 -20.21 -9.63
CA LEU A 32 -13.85 -20.43 -9.36
C LEU A 32 -13.57 -19.94 -7.94
N PRO A 33 -12.87 -20.70 -7.08
CA PRO A 33 -12.45 -20.19 -5.79
C PRO A 33 -11.59 -18.95 -6.02
N LEU A 34 -11.97 -17.81 -5.43
CA LEU A 34 -11.17 -16.60 -5.45
C LEU A 34 -9.96 -16.87 -4.55
N ARG A 35 -8.90 -17.43 -5.14
CA ARG A 35 -7.62 -17.54 -4.47
C ARG A 35 -6.95 -16.18 -4.60
N ALA A 36 -6.37 -15.70 -3.50
CA ALA A 36 -5.45 -14.56 -3.49
C ALA A 36 -4.52 -14.63 -4.71
N ALA A 37 -4.57 -13.60 -5.55
CA ALA A 37 -3.72 -13.47 -6.73
C ALA A 37 -2.40 -12.81 -6.35
N VAL A 38 -1.36 -13.11 -7.14
CA VAL A 38 -0.09 -12.39 -7.09
C VAL A 38 0.02 -11.55 -8.34
N LEU A 39 0.08 -10.24 -8.17
CA LEU A 39 0.29 -9.26 -9.23
C LEU A 39 1.74 -8.78 -9.21
N HIS A 40 2.38 -8.77 -10.37
CA HIS A 40 3.76 -8.37 -10.55
C HIS A 40 3.83 -6.96 -11.11
N VAL A 41 4.70 -6.13 -10.54
CA VAL A 41 4.83 -4.72 -10.90
C VAL A 41 6.29 -4.39 -11.18
N ASP A 42 6.59 -3.87 -12.36
CA ASP A 42 7.95 -3.47 -12.76
C ASP A 42 7.91 -2.18 -13.57
N ALA A 43 8.53 -1.10 -13.09
CA ALA A 43 8.57 0.19 -13.79
C ALA A 43 9.26 0.11 -15.17
N LYS A 44 9.98 -0.97 -15.46
CA LYS A 44 10.63 -1.25 -16.75
C LYS A 44 9.72 -2.01 -17.73
N ALA A 45 8.57 -2.51 -17.28
CA ALA A 45 7.63 -3.24 -18.12
C ALA A 45 6.96 -2.32 -19.15
N ASP A 46 6.57 -2.90 -20.28
CA ASP A 46 5.77 -2.20 -21.27
C ASP A 46 4.36 -1.87 -20.71
N PRO A 47 3.76 -0.73 -21.08
CA PRO A 47 2.41 -0.38 -20.64
C PRO A 47 1.38 -1.43 -21.07
N GLY A 48 0.42 -1.73 -20.20
CA GLY A 48 -0.73 -2.59 -20.51
C GLY A 48 -0.61 -4.05 -20.08
N GLY A 49 0.49 -4.45 -19.43
CA GLY A 49 0.60 -5.75 -18.78
C GLY A 49 -0.53 -6.03 -17.78
N ASP A 50 -0.93 -7.29 -17.65
CA ASP A 50 -2.03 -7.75 -16.77
C ASP A 50 -1.57 -7.98 -15.32
N GLY A 51 -0.26 -8.09 -15.08
CA GLY A 51 0.35 -8.35 -13.77
C GLY A 51 0.46 -9.84 -13.42
N ALA A 52 0.01 -10.77 -14.27
CA ALA A 52 -0.08 -12.19 -13.93
C ALA A 52 1.30 -12.85 -13.69
N ASN A 53 2.37 -12.31 -14.29
CA ASN A 53 3.76 -12.74 -14.11
C ASN A 53 4.71 -11.60 -14.52
N TRP A 54 6.02 -11.77 -14.34
CA TRP A 54 7.02 -10.75 -14.69
C TRP A 54 6.98 -10.33 -16.17
N SER A 55 6.76 -11.25 -17.12
CA SER A 55 6.71 -10.92 -18.55
C SER A 55 5.49 -10.09 -18.96
N SER A 56 4.44 -10.10 -18.13
CA SER A 56 3.23 -9.29 -18.30
C SER A 56 3.01 -8.33 -17.13
N ALA A 57 4.07 -7.95 -16.42
CA ALA A 57 3.99 -7.10 -15.23
C ALA A 57 3.30 -5.75 -15.50
N CYS A 58 2.64 -5.21 -14.48
CA CYS A 58 2.13 -3.85 -14.52
C CYS A 58 3.31 -2.86 -14.50
N ALA A 59 3.34 -1.94 -15.47
CA ALA A 59 4.34 -0.86 -15.50
C ALA A 59 4.17 0.18 -14.38
N ASP A 60 2.97 0.24 -13.78
CA ASP A 60 2.58 1.22 -12.78
C ASP A 60 1.95 0.52 -11.56
N LEU A 61 2.45 0.84 -10.36
CA LEU A 61 1.95 0.30 -9.10
C LEU A 61 0.51 0.73 -8.82
N ARG A 62 0.08 1.93 -9.24
CA ARG A 62 -1.30 2.37 -9.08
C ARG A 62 -2.27 1.52 -9.88
N VAL A 63 -1.91 1.18 -11.11
CA VAL A 63 -2.72 0.28 -11.95
C VAL A 63 -2.87 -1.09 -11.29
N ALA A 64 -1.81 -1.59 -10.65
CA ALA A 64 -1.84 -2.85 -9.95
C ALA A 64 -2.68 -2.79 -8.66
N LEU A 65 -2.54 -1.71 -7.86
CA LEU A 65 -3.41 -1.43 -6.71
C LEU A 65 -4.88 -1.31 -7.13
N ASP A 66 -5.18 -0.62 -8.23
CA ASP A 66 -6.54 -0.44 -8.75
C ASP A 66 -7.21 -1.77 -9.11
N ARG A 67 -6.43 -2.76 -9.58
CA ARG A 67 -6.90 -4.10 -9.92
C ARG A 67 -6.98 -5.05 -8.73
N ALA A 68 -6.11 -4.88 -7.74
CA ALA A 68 -6.03 -5.75 -6.58
C ALA A 68 -7.32 -5.71 -5.75
N THR A 69 -7.64 -6.87 -5.19
CA THR A 69 -8.76 -7.10 -4.27
C THR A 69 -8.26 -7.73 -2.97
N SER A 70 -9.10 -7.70 -1.93
CA SER A 70 -8.74 -8.22 -0.60
C SER A 70 -8.20 -9.65 -0.66
N GLY A 71 -7.01 -9.86 -0.09
CA GLY A 71 -6.25 -11.10 -0.13
C GLY A 71 -5.12 -11.11 -1.15
N ASP A 72 -5.13 -10.23 -2.16
CA ASP A 72 -4.10 -10.20 -3.20
C ASP A 72 -2.75 -9.66 -2.71
N GLU A 73 -1.68 -10.10 -3.36
CA GLU A 73 -0.32 -9.65 -3.12
C GLU A 73 0.24 -8.94 -4.36
N LEU A 74 0.95 -7.83 -4.14
CA LEU A 74 1.66 -7.07 -5.15
C LEU A 74 3.16 -7.29 -4.95
N HIS A 75 3.80 -8.01 -5.87
CA HIS A 75 5.25 -8.24 -5.89
C HIS A 75 5.90 -7.18 -6.77
N VAL A 76 6.64 -6.26 -6.15
CA VAL A 76 7.14 -5.04 -6.79
C VAL A 76 8.65 -5.14 -7.01
N ALA A 77 9.06 -4.93 -8.26
CA ALA A 77 10.44 -4.99 -8.67
C ALA A 77 11.27 -3.81 -8.16
N ALA A 78 12.60 -3.96 -8.20
CA ALA A 78 13.54 -2.89 -7.92
C ALA A 78 13.35 -1.72 -8.90
N GLY A 79 13.17 -0.52 -8.35
CA GLY A 79 12.87 0.67 -9.13
C GLY A 79 12.37 1.82 -8.27
N VAL A 80 12.08 2.94 -8.93
CA VAL A 80 11.45 4.11 -8.30
C VAL A 80 10.05 4.27 -8.88
N TYR A 81 9.05 4.17 -8.01
CA TYR A 81 7.64 4.29 -8.34
C TYR A 81 7.12 5.60 -7.76
N ARG A 82 6.42 6.36 -8.60
CA ARG A 82 5.81 7.65 -8.24
C ARG A 82 4.29 7.54 -8.38
N PRO A 83 3.51 8.13 -7.47
CA PRO A 83 2.06 8.03 -7.54
C PRO A 83 1.45 8.96 -8.60
N GLY A 84 2.21 9.92 -9.12
CA GLY A 84 1.72 10.86 -10.12
C GLY A 84 2.83 11.46 -10.96
N ARG A 85 2.47 12.48 -11.73
CA ARG A 85 3.38 13.31 -12.53
C ARG A 85 3.67 14.61 -11.80
N SER A 86 4.77 15.27 -12.16
CA SER A 86 5.10 16.60 -11.64
C SER A 86 3.89 17.54 -11.67
N GLY A 87 3.58 18.16 -10.52
CA GLY A 87 2.44 19.04 -10.31
C GLY A 87 1.16 18.35 -9.81
N GLU A 88 1.09 17.02 -9.80
CA GLU A 88 -0.05 16.23 -9.29
C GLU A 88 0.12 15.90 -7.79
N ARG A 89 0.32 16.91 -6.94
CA ARG A 89 0.67 16.72 -5.51
C ARG A 89 -0.34 15.92 -4.67
N GLU A 90 -1.59 15.86 -5.12
CA GLU A 90 -2.66 15.05 -4.52
C GLU A 90 -2.51 13.56 -4.81
N ALA A 91 -1.62 13.18 -5.73
CA ALA A 91 -1.42 11.79 -6.10
C ALA A 91 -0.69 11.03 -4.98
N SER A 92 -1.32 9.93 -4.55
CA SER A 92 -0.78 9.00 -3.55
C SER A 92 -0.94 7.56 -4.05
N PHE A 93 -0.20 6.61 -3.46
CA PHE A 93 -0.52 5.19 -3.57
C PHE A 93 -1.59 4.85 -2.53
N GLU A 94 -2.83 4.67 -3.00
CA GLU A 94 -3.97 4.31 -2.15
C GLU A 94 -3.90 2.83 -1.78
N LEU A 95 -3.64 2.54 -0.50
CA LEU A 95 -3.61 1.18 0.02
C LEU A 95 -5.03 0.63 0.11
N LYS A 96 -5.20 -0.65 -0.21
CA LYS A 96 -6.51 -1.31 -0.30
C LYS A 96 -6.70 -2.36 0.77
N ASP A 97 -7.94 -2.47 1.24
CA ASP A 97 -8.37 -3.46 2.23
C ASP A 97 -7.91 -4.88 1.83
N GLY A 98 -7.18 -5.53 2.73
CA GLY A 98 -6.62 -6.87 2.61
C GLY A 98 -5.52 -7.05 1.56
N VAL A 99 -5.04 -5.97 0.92
CA VAL A 99 -4.00 -6.06 -0.11
C VAL A 99 -2.62 -5.92 0.51
N SER A 100 -1.70 -6.78 0.09
CA SER A 100 -0.31 -6.78 0.53
C SER A 100 0.62 -6.24 -0.56
N VAL A 101 1.62 -5.43 -0.20
CA VAL A 101 2.62 -4.86 -1.14
C VAL A 101 4.02 -5.22 -0.67
N PHE A 102 4.75 -5.96 -1.50
CA PHE A 102 6.07 -6.49 -1.19
C PHE A 102 7.10 -5.99 -2.21
N GLY A 103 8.05 -5.18 -1.74
CA GLY A 103 9.24 -4.81 -2.50
C GLY A 103 10.33 -5.87 -2.40
N GLY A 104 11.41 -5.71 -3.15
CA GLY A 104 12.57 -6.58 -3.07
C GLY A 104 12.71 -7.62 -4.17
N TYR A 105 12.07 -7.42 -5.33
CA TYR A 105 12.16 -8.36 -6.46
C TYR A 105 13.04 -7.84 -7.59
N ALA A 106 13.76 -8.71 -8.30
CA ALA A 106 14.55 -8.30 -9.46
C ALA A 106 13.69 -7.93 -10.68
N GLY A 107 12.44 -8.38 -10.73
CA GLY A 107 11.51 -8.14 -11.82
C GLY A 107 11.99 -8.74 -13.15
N LEU A 108 11.76 -8.01 -14.24
CA LEU A 108 12.15 -8.41 -15.59
C LEU A 108 13.67 -8.61 -15.77
N THR A 109 14.48 -8.03 -14.89
CA THR A 109 15.94 -8.17 -14.99
C THR A 109 16.46 -9.54 -14.57
N ASP A 110 15.76 -10.23 -13.66
CA ASP A 110 16.04 -11.60 -13.26
C ASP A 110 14.78 -12.25 -12.65
N PRO A 111 13.83 -12.74 -13.47
CA PRO A 111 12.52 -13.22 -13.00
C PRO A 111 12.58 -14.39 -12.01
N ASP A 112 13.69 -15.14 -12.00
CA ASP A 112 13.90 -16.32 -11.15
C ASP A 112 14.69 -16.00 -9.87
N ALA A 113 15.19 -14.78 -9.72
CA ALA A 113 15.91 -14.38 -8.51
C ALA A 113 15.01 -14.44 -7.27
N PRO A 114 15.53 -14.97 -6.13
CA PRO A 114 14.79 -14.91 -4.88
C PRO A 114 14.60 -13.46 -4.42
N ARG A 115 13.46 -13.18 -3.77
CA ARG A 115 13.18 -11.88 -3.15
C ARG A 115 14.30 -11.52 -2.16
N ASN A 116 14.87 -10.34 -2.31
CA ASN A 116 15.90 -9.79 -1.44
C ASN A 116 15.80 -8.25 -1.39
N PRO A 117 15.06 -7.69 -0.40
CA PRO A 117 14.86 -6.25 -0.26
C PRO A 117 16.14 -5.43 -0.13
N SER A 118 17.22 -6.01 0.42
CA SER A 118 18.51 -5.34 0.56
C SER A 118 19.31 -5.23 -0.75
N VAL A 119 18.97 -6.04 -1.76
CA VAL A 119 19.61 -6.03 -3.09
C VAL A 119 18.71 -5.34 -4.12
N TYR A 120 17.43 -5.68 -4.11
CA TYR A 120 16.44 -5.25 -5.10
C TYR A 120 15.55 -4.13 -4.54
N VAL A 121 16.17 -2.99 -4.24
CA VAL A 121 15.51 -1.90 -3.52
C VAL A 121 14.32 -1.32 -4.31
N THR A 122 13.15 -1.32 -3.66
CA THR A 122 11.90 -0.75 -4.19
C THR A 122 11.61 0.58 -3.52
N TRP A 123 11.67 1.66 -4.27
CA TRP A 123 11.40 3.02 -3.78
C TRP A 123 9.98 3.45 -4.16
N LEU A 124 9.18 3.82 -3.17
CA LEU A 124 7.97 4.63 -3.34
C LEU A 124 8.34 6.08 -3.05
N SER A 125 8.22 6.95 -4.05
CA SER A 125 8.80 8.28 -4.04
C SER A 125 7.74 9.35 -4.27
N GLY A 126 7.67 10.31 -3.36
CA GLY A 126 6.83 11.51 -3.50
C GLY A 126 7.43 12.57 -4.43
N ASP A 127 8.73 12.52 -4.74
CA ASP A 127 9.41 13.35 -5.74
C ASP A 127 8.82 13.12 -7.14
N LEU A 128 7.78 13.87 -7.52
CA LEU A 128 7.01 13.64 -8.75
C LEU A 128 7.76 14.14 -10.01
N GLY A 129 8.65 15.12 -9.85
CA GLY A 129 9.44 15.73 -10.90
C GLY A 129 10.80 15.08 -11.14
N ALA A 130 11.23 14.17 -10.26
CA ALA A 130 12.54 13.54 -10.31
C ALA A 130 13.71 14.56 -10.23
N ASN A 131 13.50 15.63 -9.49
CA ASN A 131 14.35 16.83 -9.43
C ASN A 131 14.81 17.17 -8.00
N ASP A 132 14.35 16.43 -6.99
CA ASP A 132 14.78 16.61 -5.60
C ASP A 132 16.30 16.44 -5.44
N LEU A 133 16.92 17.41 -4.76
CA LEU A 133 18.31 17.30 -4.32
C LEU A 133 18.40 16.58 -2.98
N THR A 134 19.39 15.69 -2.86
CA THR A 134 19.66 14.95 -1.62
C THR A 134 19.98 15.89 -0.46
N GLY A 135 19.36 15.68 0.72
CA GLY A 135 19.74 16.32 1.97
C GLY A 135 19.20 17.75 2.16
N GLY A 136 18.14 18.14 1.45
CA GLY A 136 17.49 19.45 1.62
C GLY A 136 16.06 19.49 1.10
N THR A 137 15.39 20.62 1.34
CA THR A 137 14.00 20.89 0.91
C THR A 137 13.91 21.53 -0.48
N ALA A 138 15.04 21.65 -1.19
CA ALA A 138 15.07 22.25 -2.51
C ALA A 138 14.40 21.31 -3.52
N HIS A 139 13.60 21.90 -4.42
CA HIS A 139 12.91 21.20 -5.51
C HIS A 139 11.72 20.31 -5.10
N ARG A 140 11.27 20.38 -3.83
CA ARG A 140 10.13 19.60 -3.33
C ARG A 140 8.75 20.20 -3.63
N GLU A 141 8.68 21.29 -4.41
CA GLU A 141 7.43 22.04 -4.60
C GLU A 141 6.37 21.24 -5.36
N ASP A 142 6.77 20.20 -6.09
CA ASP A 142 5.88 19.31 -6.82
C ASP A 142 5.71 17.94 -6.17
N ASN A 143 6.27 17.73 -4.98
CA ASN A 143 6.18 16.45 -4.28
C ASN A 143 4.75 16.15 -3.82
N SER A 144 4.41 14.86 -3.84
CA SER A 144 3.20 14.35 -3.22
C SER A 144 3.10 14.77 -1.77
N HIS A 145 1.90 15.15 -1.34
CA HIS A 145 1.63 15.41 0.07
C HIS A 145 1.84 14.16 0.92
N HIS A 146 1.28 13.04 0.45
CA HIS A 146 1.40 11.73 1.07
C HIS A 146 1.87 10.75 0.02
N VAL A 147 2.94 9.99 0.27
CA VAL A 147 3.35 8.95 -0.69
C VAL A 147 2.35 7.78 -0.66
N LEU A 148 1.93 7.39 0.53
CA LEU A 148 0.94 6.34 0.80
C LEU A 148 -0.24 6.91 1.57
N GLN A 149 -1.45 6.45 1.24
CA GLN A 149 -2.66 6.71 2.02
C GLN A 149 -3.37 5.41 2.35
N ALA A 150 -3.80 5.28 3.61
CA ALA A 150 -4.60 4.16 4.09
C ALA A 150 -5.83 4.71 4.81
N ARG A 151 -7.01 4.67 4.18
CA ARG A 151 -8.24 5.20 4.77
C ARG A 151 -9.32 4.14 4.82
N ASN A 152 -9.75 3.76 6.02
CA ASN A 152 -10.80 2.75 6.24
C ASN A 152 -10.44 1.37 5.64
N VAL A 153 -9.22 0.91 5.87
CA VAL A 153 -8.70 -0.36 5.32
C VAL A 153 -8.11 -1.23 6.42
N LYS A 154 -8.25 -2.56 6.30
CA LYS A 154 -7.71 -3.52 7.26
C LYS A 154 -6.89 -4.59 6.57
N GLY A 155 -6.05 -5.30 7.33
CA GLY A 155 -5.25 -6.41 6.81
C GLY A 155 -4.26 -5.99 5.72
N VAL A 156 -3.83 -4.72 5.71
CA VAL A 156 -2.84 -4.22 4.76
C VAL A 156 -1.45 -4.61 5.26
N ARG A 157 -0.65 -5.21 4.38
CA ARG A 157 0.74 -5.58 4.69
C ARG A 157 1.71 -4.88 3.75
N LEU A 158 2.73 -4.24 4.29
CA LEU A 158 3.83 -3.63 3.54
C LEU A 158 5.13 -4.31 3.96
N ASP A 159 5.91 -4.82 3.00
CA ASP A 159 7.19 -5.47 3.31
C ASP A 159 8.30 -5.07 2.32
N GLY A 160 9.44 -4.62 2.84
CA GLY A 160 10.66 -4.41 2.05
C GLY A 160 10.59 -3.21 1.11
N LEU A 161 9.91 -2.14 1.53
CA LEU A 161 9.71 -0.92 0.77
C LEU A 161 10.54 0.23 1.36
N HIS A 162 11.08 1.08 0.50
CA HIS A 162 11.68 2.35 0.88
C HIS A 162 10.76 3.50 0.47
N ILE A 163 10.34 4.33 1.42
CA ILE A 163 9.36 5.40 1.21
C ILE A 163 10.02 6.75 1.50
N ARG A 164 10.01 7.66 0.52
CA ARG A 164 10.70 8.95 0.63
C ARG A 164 10.02 10.09 -0.10
N GLY A 165 10.46 11.31 0.20
CA GLY A 165 10.14 12.51 -0.56
C GLY A 165 8.68 12.96 -0.44
N GLY A 166 7.95 12.49 0.58
CA GLY A 166 6.66 13.08 0.93
C GLY A 166 6.83 14.50 1.49
N GLN A 167 5.90 15.40 1.13
CA GLN A 167 5.89 16.82 1.53
C GLN A 167 4.48 17.27 1.97
N ALA A 168 4.09 16.94 3.20
CA ALA A 168 2.80 17.30 3.79
C ALA A 168 2.86 18.70 4.44
N GLU A 169 2.77 19.75 3.63
CA GLU A 169 2.88 21.15 4.08
C GLU A 169 1.62 21.99 3.92
N LEU A 170 0.55 21.44 3.33
CA LEU A 170 -0.63 22.23 2.99
C LEU A 170 -1.59 22.32 4.17
N TYR A 171 -1.85 23.55 4.61
CA TYR A 171 -2.85 23.84 5.63
C TYR A 171 -4.24 24.10 5.01
N PRO A 172 -5.34 23.55 5.55
CA PRO A 172 -5.41 22.72 6.76
C PRO A 172 -5.29 21.20 6.50
N ASP A 173 -5.48 20.76 5.26
CA ASP A 173 -5.91 19.39 4.95
C ASP A 173 -4.78 18.36 4.72
N HIS A 174 -3.51 18.78 4.55
CA HIS A 174 -2.38 17.87 4.26
C HIS A 174 -1.10 18.29 4.98
N LYS A 175 -1.14 18.26 6.32
CA LYS A 175 -0.04 18.73 7.18
C LYS A 175 0.67 17.65 7.99
N SER A 176 0.27 16.38 7.86
CA SER A 176 0.78 15.28 8.70
C SER A 176 1.00 14.01 7.89
N GLY A 177 1.98 13.17 8.27
CA GLY A 177 2.18 11.85 7.67
C GLY A 177 2.58 11.90 6.19
N ALA A 178 3.74 12.47 5.89
CA ALA A 178 4.13 12.74 4.50
C ALA A 178 4.52 11.47 3.71
N ALA A 179 5.07 10.47 4.38
CA ALA A 179 5.28 9.15 3.76
C ALA A 179 3.99 8.32 3.78
N LEU A 180 3.35 8.24 4.94
CA LEU A 180 2.14 7.45 5.15
C LEU A 180 1.18 8.24 6.04
N LEU A 181 0.01 8.51 5.49
CA LEU A 181 -1.15 8.97 6.24
C LEU A 181 -2.14 7.81 6.38
N ALA A 182 -2.41 7.40 7.61
CA ALA A 182 -3.35 6.32 7.90
C ALA A 182 -4.48 6.77 8.83
N GLU A 183 -5.70 6.45 8.46
CA GLU A 183 -6.91 6.78 9.21
C GLU A 183 -7.88 5.59 9.23
N ASN A 184 -8.35 5.20 10.41
CA ASN A 184 -9.27 4.07 10.59
C ASN A 184 -8.71 2.78 9.95
N ALA A 185 -7.43 2.49 10.17
CA ALA A 185 -6.72 1.45 9.45
C ALA A 185 -6.04 0.40 10.33
N GLU A 186 -5.94 -0.84 9.84
CA GLU A 186 -5.16 -1.92 10.44
C GLU A 186 -4.00 -2.29 9.51
N LEU A 187 -2.77 -2.06 9.97
CA LEU A 187 -1.56 -2.10 9.16
C LEU A 187 -0.47 -3.00 9.78
N GLU A 188 0.18 -3.80 8.96
CA GLU A 188 1.41 -4.51 9.30
C GLU A 188 2.54 -4.07 8.37
N LEU A 189 3.60 -3.50 8.93
CA LEU A 189 4.75 -3.00 8.20
C LEU A 189 5.99 -3.78 8.65
N SER A 190 6.71 -4.36 7.70
CA SER A 190 7.91 -5.15 7.97
C SER A 190 9.05 -4.71 7.06
N ASN A 191 10.28 -4.61 7.58
CA ASN A 191 11.47 -4.29 6.77
C ASN A 191 11.31 -3.02 5.90
N CYS A 192 10.54 -2.03 6.38
CA CYS A 192 10.28 -0.80 5.62
C CYS A 192 11.22 0.32 6.09
N VAL A 193 11.64 1.15 5.15
CA VAL A 193 12.49 2.32 5.42
C VAL A 193 11.72 3.59 5.07
N PHE A 194 11.50 4.44 6.05
CA PHE A 194 10.91 5.77 5.90
C PHE A 194 12.02 6.81 6.00
N VAL A 195 12.36 7.44 4.88
CA VAL A 195 13.52 8.34 4.83
C VAL A 195 13.21 9.66 4.16
N ASP A 196 13.70 10.74 4.76
CA ASP A 196 13.71 12.08 4.15
C ASP A 196 12.30 12.60 3.77
N ASN A 197 11.35 12.41 4.68
CA ASN A 197 9.98 12.91 4.57
C ASN A 197 9.75 14.11 5.48
N PHE A 198 8.93 15.05 5.02
CA PHE A 198 8.64 16.27 5.76
C PHE A 198 7.13 16.51 5.90
N ALA A 199 6.70 16.73 7.13
CA ALA A 199 5.35 17.18 7.45
C ALA A 199 5.38 18.52 8.20
N PHE A 200 4.38 19.37 8.03
CA PHE A 200 4.33 20.65 8.74
C PHE A 200 3.89 20.50 10.20
N ASN A 201 3.03 19.53 10.52
CA ASN A 201 2.35 19.45 11.81
C ASN A 201 2.73 18.21 12.62
N GLN A 202 2.46 17.00 12.14
CA GLN A 202 2.67 15.78 12.93
C GLN A 202 3.20 14.64 12.07
N GLY A 203 4.09 13.83 12.65
CA GLY A 203 4.56 12.60 12.01
C GLY A 203 5.26 12.88 10.70
N GLY A 204 6.51 13.32 10.75
CA GLY A 204 7.28 13.71 9.55
C GLY A 204 7.23 12.66 8.44
N ALA A 205 7.24 11.37 8.81
CA ALA A 205 6.95 10.27 7.91
C ALA A 205 5.53 9.72 8.08
N VAL A 206 5.19 9.23 9.27
CA VAL A 206 3.98 8.43 9.51
C VAL A 206 3.06 9.17 10.47
N TYR A 207 1.79 9.30 10.08
CA TYR A 207 0.74 9.76 10.97
C TYR A 207 -0.42 8.77 10.99
N LEU A 208 -0.77 8.31 12.19
CA LEU A 208 -1.81 7.31 12.44
C LEU A 208 -2.98 7.95 13.20
N VAL A 209 -4.21 7.75 12.74
CA VAL A 209 -5.42 8.24 13.41
C VAL A 209 -6.45 7.12 13.52
N ASN A 210 -6.82 6.74 14.74
CA ASN A 210 -7.73 5.62 14.99
C ASN A 210 -7.27 4.33 14.29
N CYS A 211 -5.98 4.00 14.42
CA CYS A 211 -5.35 2.86 13.76
C CYS A 211 -4.89 1.78 14.76
N ASP A 212 -4.79 0.55 14.28
CA ASP A 212 -4.03 -0.53 14.90
C ASP A 212 -2.85 -0.89 13.99
N ALA A 213 -1.62 -0.59 14.42
CA ALA A 213 -0.42 -0.79 13.60
C ALA A 213 0.61 -1.71 14.26
N VAL A 214 1.24 -2.58 13.47
CA VAL A 214 2.39 -3.38 13.88
C VAL A 214 3.55 -3.08 12.95
N LEU A 215 4.66 -2.59 13.50
CA LEU A 215 5.88 -2.27 12.78
C LEU A 215 6.98 -3.22 13.26
N ASN A 216 7.55 -4.01 12.36
CA ASN A 216 8.65 -4.92 12.64
C ASN A 216 9.86 -4.53 11.78
N ASP A 217 11.04 -4.44 12.37
CA ASP A 217 12.30 -4.21 11.65
C ASP A 217 12.24 -3.00 10.69
N CYS A 218 11.51 -1.96 11.08
CA CYS A 218 11.33 -0.74 10.28
C CYS A 218 12.36 0.32 10.70
N ARG A 219 12.80 1.12 9.74
CA ARG A 219 13.76 2.20 9.98
C ARG A 219 13.18 3.56 9.58
N PHE A 220 13.35 4.54 10.45
CA PHE A 220 12.94 5.93 10.24
C PHE A 220 14.18 6.81 10.26
N GLU A 221 14.46 7.49 9.15
CA GLU A 221 15.71 8.23 8.95
C GLU A 221 15.44 9.64 8.45
N GLU A 222 16.04 10.64 9.10
CA GLU A 222 16.08 12.01 8.57
C GLU A 222 14.68 12.59 8.26
N ASN A 223 13.64 12.11 8.95
CA ASN A 223 12.30 12.64 8.79
C ASN A 223 12.11 13.88 9.66
N ARG A 224 11.39 14.87 9.17
CA ARG A 224 11.23 16.15 9.84
C ARG A 224 9.77 16.55 9.98
N THR A 225 9.48 17.19 11.11
CA THR A 225 8.26 17.97 11.28
C THR A 225 8.50 19.33 11.93
N GLU A 226 7.68 20.32 11.59
CA GLU A 226 7.66 21.61 12.31
C GLU A 226 6.84 21.54 13.61
N GLY A 227 5.98 20.52 13.78
CA GLY A 227 5.25 20.27 15.03
C GLY A 227 5.83 19.11 15.84
N PHE A 228 5.10 17.98 15.96
CA PHE A 228 5.41 16.88 16.88
C PHE A 228 5.65 15.53 16.17
N GLY A 229 6.56 14.72 16.69
CA GLY A 229 6.89 13.40 16.12
C GLY A 229 7.65 13.50 14.80
N GLY A 230 8.98 13.68 14.88
CA GLY A 230 9.87 13.84 13.71
C GLY A 230 9.73 12.72 12.68
N ALA A 231 9.49 11.50 13.13
CA ALA A 231 9.20 10.34 12.31
C ALA A 231 7.72 9.94 12.36
N LEU A 232 7.24 9.60 13.56
CA LEU A 232 5.93 8.97 13.75
C LEU A 232 5.11 9.79 14.74
N ALA A 233 3.86 10.05 14.39
CA ALA A 233 2.85 10.56 15.31
C ALA A 233 1.61 9.69 15.27
N SER A 234 0.89 9.60 16.39
CA SER A 234 -0.32 8.80 16.49
C SER A 234 -1.40 9.49 17.33
N GLU A 235 -2.66 9.38 16.90
CA GLU A 235 -3.84 9.89 17.58
C GLU A 235 -4.90 8.79 17.75
N ASP A 236 -5.37 8.59 18.98
CA ASP A 236 -6.39 7.59 19.33
C ASP A 236 -6.09 6.18 18.75
N SER A 237 -4.81 5.79 18.72
CA SER A 237 -4.32 4.60 18.00
C SER A 237 -3.58 3.59 18.90
N GLY A 238 -3.56 2.33 18.51
CA GLY A 238 -2.66 1.30 19.04
C GLY A 238 -1.49 1.06 18.07
N CYS A 239 -0.25 1.09 18.55
CA CYS A 239 0.89 0.75 17.71
C CYS A 239 1.97 -0.02 18.46
N ARG A 240 2.36 -1.17 17.90
CA ARG A 240 3.45 -2.02 18.41
C ARG A 240 4.64 -1.91 17.48
N LEU A 241 5.76 -1.46 18.02
CA LEU A 241 7.03 -1.35 17.32
C LEU A 241 8.00 -2.40 17.88
N GLN A 242 8.52 -3.25 17.01
CA GLN A 242 9.50 -4.27 17.35
C GLN A 242 10.73 -4.12 16.47
N ALA A 243 11.93 -4.13 17.06
CA ALA A 243 13.20 -4.04 16.35
C ALA A 243 13.30 -2.83 15.39
N CYS A 244 12.59 -1.75 15.72
CA CYS A 244 12.56 -0.56 14.88
C CYS A 244 13.69 0.41 15.26
N GLN A 245 14.18 1.15 14.26
CA GLN A 245 15.28 2.10 14.43
C GLN A 245 14.84 3.51 14.04
N PHE A 246 15.17 4.51 14.86
CA PHE A 246 14.91 5.92 14.61
C PHE A 246 16.23 6.69 14.64
N PHE A 247 16.62 7.27 13.50
CA PHE A 247 17.89 7.98 13.34
C PHE A 247 17.68 9.36 12.67
N GLY A 248 18.26 10.42 13.23
CA GLY A 248 18.26 11.75 12.60
C GLY A 248 16.87 12.40 12.44
N ASN A 249 15.83 11.85 13.06
CA ASN A 249 14.47 12.40 12.94
C ASN A 249 14.31 13.64 13.83
N ARG A 250 13.67 14.69 13.32
CA ARG A 250 13.64 16.00 14.00
C ARG A 250 12.23 16.60 14.05
N ALA A 251 11.78 16.96 15.24
CA ALA A 251 10.58 17.77 15.48
C ALA A 251 10.96 19.16 16.02
N VAL A 252 10.53 20.24 15.36
CA VAL A 252 10.81 21.61 15.82
C VAL A 252 9.92 22.00 17.01
N GLY A 253 8.61 21.83 16.90
CA GLY A 253 7.64 22.19 17.95
C GLY A 253 7.64 21.25 19.16
N GLY A 254 8.09 20.01 18.99
CA GLY A 254 8.08 18.96 20.03
C GLY A 254 9.40 18.74 20.77
N GLY A 255 10.34 19.68 20.74
CA GLY A 255 11.62 19.54 21.45
C GLY A 255 12.59 18.50 20.87
N GLY A 256 12.42 18.15 19.59
CA GLY A 256 13.32 17.22 18.88
C GLY A 256 12.83 15.76 18.81
N ASN A 257 11.70 15.42 19.43
CA ASN A 257 11.26 14.01 19.56
C ASN A 257 10.98 13.34 18.21
N ALA A 258 11.49 12.12 18.02
CA ALA A 258 11.22 11.30 16.85
C ALA A 258 9.79 10.73 16.83
N VAL A 259 9.20 10.45 17.99
CA VAL A 259 7.87 9.84 18.11
C VAL A 259 6.96 10.65 19.03
N ASP A 260 5.70 10.84 18.61
CA ASP A 260 4.66 11.51 19.38
C ASP A 260 3.37 10.67 19.45
N ALA A 261 2.63 10.80 20.56
CA ALA A 261 1.43 10.03 20.83
C ALA A 261 0.39 10.84 21.60
N TRP A 262 -0.81 10.94 21.04
CA TRP A 262 -1.96 11.60 21.64
C TRP A 262 -3.10 10.61 21.84
N LYS A 263 -3.42 10.30 23.10
CA LYS A 263 -4.42 9.27 23.47
C LYS A 263 -4.18 7.89 22.81
N SER A 264 -2.93 7.62 22.46
CA SER A 264 -2.51 6.39 21.80
C SER A 264 -1.74 5.48 22.74
N SER A 265 -1.80 4.18 22.49
CA SER A 265 -1.01 3.15 23.17
C SER A 265 0.15 2.72 22.27
N LEU A 266 1.38 3.04 22.67
CA LEU A 266 2.59 2.65 21.96
C LEU A 266 3.41 1.64 22.76
N SER A 267 3.78 0.52 22.14
CA SER A 267 4.68 -0.49 22.72
C SER A 267 5.96 -0.55 21.91
N PHE A 268 7.11 -0.44 22.57
CA PHE A 268 8.44 -0.54 21.95
C PHE A 268 9.17 -1.75 22.50
N ILE A 269 9.58 -2.65 21.61
CA ILE A 269 10.30 -3.88 21.92
C ILE A 269 11.58 -3.88 21.09
N ASP A 270 12.74 -3.96 21.75
CA ASP A 270 14.05 -3.99 21.09
C ASP A 270 14.26 -2.87 20.06
N CYS A 271 13.68 -1.69 20.30
CA CYS A 271 13.81 -0.54 19.40
C CYS A 271 15.00 0.35 19.79
N GLU A 272 15.63 0.96 18.79
CA GLU A 272 16.74 1.89 18.95
C GLU A 272 16.31 3.31 18.55
N MET A 273 16.70 4.30 19.35
CA MET A 273 16.43 5.71 19.07
C MET A 273 17.70 6.52 19.26
N ASP A 274 18.22 7.07 18.17
CA ASP A 274 19.30 8.03 18.18
C ASP A 274 18.75 9.44 17.94
N GLY A 275 19.10 10.37 18.82
CA GLY A 275 18.64 11.75 18.76
C GLY A 275 19.34 12.50 17.63
N ALA A 276 18.62 13.36 16.90
CA ALA A 276 19.20 14.20 15.86
C ALA A 276 20.23 15.23 16.37
N ASP A 277 20.33 15.42 17.70
CA ASP A 277 21.32 16.24 18.39
C ASP A 277 21.72 15.55 19.71
N ASP A 278 23.02 15.55 20.03
CA ASP A 278 23.74 14.93 21.17
C ASP A 278 23.28 15.39 22.58
N GLN A 279 22.01 15.77 22.78
CA GLN A 279 21.52 16.27 24.07
C GLN A 279 20.18 15.73 24.56
N THR A 280 19.34 15.05 23.78
CA THR A 280 18.08 14.50 24.31
C THR A 280 17.50 13.37 23.45
N VAL A 281 17.73 12.11 23.85
CA VAL A 281 16.82 11.01 23.50
C VAL A 281 15.56 11.18 24.34
N GLN A 282 14.59 11.95 23.85
CA GLN A 282 13.31 12.13 24.54
C GLN A 282 12.22 11.29 23.86
N LEU A 283 12.05 10.07 24.37
CA LEU A 283 10.76 9.40 24.41
C LEU A 283 9.97 10.04 25.55
N LEU A 284 9.09 11.02 25.32
CA LEU A 284 8.11 11.43 26.34
C LEU A 284 7.00 12.35 25.80
N SER A 285 5.81 11.77 25.65
CA SER A 285 4.56 12.27 26.25
C SER A 285 3.45 11.20 26.18
N CYS A 286 3.63 10.05 26.83
CA CYS A 286 2.50 9.15 27.08
C CYS A 286 2.60 8.55 28.50
N GLN A 287 1.48 8.49 29.20
CA GLN A 287 1.39 7.93 30.55
C GLN A 287 1.60 6.39 30.58
N ASP A 288 1.65 5.74 29.42
CA ASP A 288 1.70 4.27 29.29
C ASP A 288 2.80 3.77 28.34
N ILE A 289 4.00 4.37 28.33
CA ILE A 289 5.13 3.77 27.62
C ILE A 289 5.64 2.56 28.42
N GLN A 290 5.31 1.35 27.97
CA GLN A 290 5.93 0.11 28.45
C GLN A 290 7.26 -0.08 27.70
N LEU A 291 8.37 0.40 28.29
CA LEU A 291 9.72 0.14 27.78
C LEU A 291 10.20 -1.23 28.30
N SER A 292 10.29 -2.21 27.41
CA SER A 292 10.98 -3.48 27.68
C SER A 292 12.35 -3.42 27.02
N THR A 293 13.38 -2.99 27.75
CA THR A 293 14.77 -3.08 27.28
C THR A 293 15.36 -4.43 27.71
N THR A 294 15.54 -5.35 26.76
CA THR A 294 16.37 -6.54 26.95
C THR A 294 17.82 -6.17 26.59
N ARG A 295 18.74 -6.32 27.54
CA ARG A 295 20.19 -6.07 27.37
C ARG A 295 20.85 -7.15 26.53
#